data_AF-A0A498H082-F1
#
_entry.id   AF-A0A498H082-F1
#
_cell.length_a   1.000
_cell.length_b   1.000
_cell.length_c   1.000
_cell.angle_alpha   90.00
_cell.angle_beta   90.00
_cell.angle_gamma   90.00
#
_symmetry.space_group_name_H-M   'P 1'
#
loop_
_entity.id
_entity.type
_entity.pdbx_description
1 polymer ?
#
loop_
_entity_poly.entity_id
_entity_poly.type
_entity_poly.pdbx_seq_one_letter_code
_entity_poly.pdbx_strand_id
1 'polypeptide(L)'
;MDPGFCRHYRGDGMPPSNRYCRSCPHAAIACDRLWQRVVDLAGSAGGLPVPLPGTRAVLFPNPGKADFVRLQVNVRWNLTKEDFLHFIATGHARMGRKEQRHDPFVSPSLTRQEPYVGAIIGLLGGQDTPEIAAVRAVQKGCRDRNPYMAG
;
A
#
# COMPACT_ATOMS: atom_id res chain seq x y z
N MET A 1 12.33 -1.49 -2.19
CA MET A 1 11.10 -1.45 -2.98
C MET A 1 11.30 -1.28 -4.49
N ASP A 2 10.65 -2.11 -5.31
CA ASP A 2 10.69 -2.08 -6.78
C ASP A 2 10.39 -0.69 -7.40
N PRO A 3 11.38 0.03 -7.96
CA PRO A 3 11.19 1.34 -8.58
C PRO A 3 10.43 1.26 -9.94
N GLY A 4 10.23 0.05 -10.49
CA GLY A 4 9.46 -0.18 -11.70
C GLY A 4 7.96 -0.35 -11.47
N PHE A 5 7.47 -0.35 -10.22
CA PHE A 5 6.06 -0.61 -9.94
C PHE A 5 5.13 0.49 -10.48
N CYS A 6 5.63 1.71 -10.69
CA CYS A 6 4.92 2.80 -11.35
C CYS A 6 5.90 3.78 -12.02
N ARG A 7 5.83 3.96 -13.34
CA ARG A 7 6.68 4.86 -14.14
C ARG A 7 6.44 6.34 -13.86
N HIS A 8 5.25 6.66 -13.34
CA HIS A 8 4.84 8.02 -12.97
C HIS A 8 5.32 8.40 -11.58
N TYR A 9 6.11 7.52 -10.96
CA TYR A 9 6.56 7.63 -9.60
C TYR A 9 8.01 8.14 -9.56
N ARG A 10 8.28 9.32 -8.97
CA ARG A 10 9.65 9.85 -8.82
C ARG A 10 10.01 9.98 -7.33
N GLY A 11 10.94 9.14 -6.86
CA GLY A 11 11.54 9.23 -5.52
C GLY A 11 12.99 9.70 -5.57
N ASP A 12 13.44 10.42 -4.53
CA ASP A 12 14.81 10.93 -4.39
C ASP A 12 15.80 9.89 -3.83
N GLY A 13 15.32 8.72 -3.43
CA GLY A 13 16.20 7.66 -2.94
C GLY A 13 16.77 7.89 -1.53
N MET A 14 16.25 8.82 -0.70
CA MET A 14 16.79 9.11 0.65
C MET A 14 15.77 8.94 1.78
N PRO A 15 16.05 8.20 2.88
CA PRO A 15 15.23 8.21 4.10
C PRO A 15 15.45 9.52 4.89
N PRO A 16 14.49 10.05 5.70
CA PRO A 16 13.16 9.54 6.04
C PRO A 16 12.07 10.01 5.06
N SER A 17 12.46 10.72 3.99
CA SER A 17 11.60 11.16 2.91
C SER A 17 11.01 9.93 2.20
N ASN A 18 9.74 9.64 2.51
CA ASN A 18 9.07 8.45 2.02
C ASN A 18 8.97 8.48 0.50
N ARG A 19 9.62 7.48 -0.11
CA ARG A 19 10.03 7.41 -1.50
C ARG A 19 8.93 6.94 -2.45
N TYR A 20 7.66 6.75 -2.04
CA TYR A 20 6.66 6.13 -2.92
C TYR A 20 5.27 6.83 -3.00
N CYS A 21 5.19 8.12 -2.60
CA CYS A 21 4.20 9.14 -3.09
C CYS A 21 4.79 10.58 -3.26
N ARG A 22 5.65 10.86 -4.25
CA ARG A 22 6.13 12.21 -4.61
C ARG A 22 5.95 12.41 -6.12
N SER A 23 5.04 13.32 -6.45
CA SER A 23 4.65 13.73 -7.81
C SER A 23 4.31 12.58 -8.78
N CYS A 24 3.19 11.89 -8.53
CA CYS A 24 2.49 11.22 -9.64
C CYS A 24 1.40 12.18 -10.13
N PRO A 25 1.42 12.63 -11.40
CA PRO A 25 0.38 13.51 -11.94
C PRO A 25 -1.02 12.88 -11.92
N HIS A 26 -1.09 11.55 -11.74
CA HIS A 26 -2.33 10.80 -11.63
C HIS A 26 -2.68 10.37 -10.20
N ALA A 27 -1.93 10.81 -9.18
CA ALA A 27 -2.16 10.45 -7.77
C ALA A 27 -3.58 10.80 -7.33
N ALA A 28 -4.02 12.02 -7.60
CA ALA A 28 -5.36 12.51 -7.26
C ALA A 28 -6.50 11.70 -7.91
N ILE A 29 -6.23 11.08 -9.08
CA ILE A 29 -7.25 10.38 -9.86
C ILE A 29 -7.37 8.91 -9.40
N ALA A 30 -6.26 8.26 -9.07
CA ALA A 30 -6.23 6.84 -8.78
C ALA A 30 -5.81 6.53 -7.33
N CYS A 31 -4.62 6.95 -6.93
CA CYS A 31 -4.00 6.53 -5.66
C CYS A 31 -4.65 7.18 -4.43
N ASP A 32 -4.99 8.46 -4.51
CA ASP A 32 -5.50 9.24 -3.39
C ASP A 32 -6.93 8.84 -3.05
N ARG A 33 -7.76 8.58 -4.08
CA ARG A 33 -9.14 8.12 -3.88
C ARG A 33 -9.20 6.75 -3.23
N LEU A 34 -8.42 5.77 -3.72
CA LEU A 34 -8.35 4.46 -3.09
C LEU A 34 -7.87 4.55 -1.64
N TRP A 35 -6.83 5.36 -1.41
CA TRP A 35 -6.29 5.53 -0.08
C TRP A 35 -7.27 6.23 0.88
N GLN A 36 -8.00 7.23 0.41
CA GLN A 36 -9.03 7.87 1.21
C GLN A 36 -10.09 6.86 1.66
N ARG A 37 -10.50 5.92 0.80
CA ARG A 37 -11.42 4.85 1.21
C ARG A 37 -10.83 3.96 2.32
N VAL A 38 -9.52 3.71 2.31
CA VAL A 38 -8.84 2.99 3.40
C VAL A 38 -8.86 3.80 4.71
N VAL A 39 -8.62 5.11 4.63
CA VAL A 39 -8.66 6.02 5.79
C VAL A 39 -10.09 6.10 6.36
N ASP A 40 -11.09 6.25 5.49
CA ASP A 40 -12.50 6.30 5.87
C ASP A 40 -12.95 4.99 6.50
N LEU A 41 -12.53 3.85 5.93
CA LEU A 41 -12.75 2.53 6.53
C LEU A 41 -12.15 2.48 7.94
N ALA A 42 -10.90 2.91 8.11
CA ALA A 42 -10.26 2.92 9.42
C ALA A 42 -10.99 3.82 10.43
N GLY A 43 -11.60 4.92 9.98
CA GLY A 43 -12.38 5.85 10.79
C GLY A 43 -13.87 5.49 10.96
N SER A 44 -14.37 4.49 10.24
CA SER A 44 -15.81 4.18 10.14
C SER A 44 -16.50 3.83 11.46
N ALA A 45 -15.73 3.36 12.45
CA ALA A 45 -16.24 3.02 13.77
C ALA A 45 -16.05 4.16 14.80
N GLY A 46 -15.94 5.42 14.35
CA GLY A 46 -15.88 6.58 15.26
C GLY A 46 -14.64 6.59 16.17
N GLY A 47 -13.52 6.07 15.68
CA GLY A 47 -12.27 5.92 16.44
C GLY A 47 -12.10 4.57 17.16
N LEU A 48 -13.12 3.71 17.15
CA LEU A 48 -12.99 2.32 17.59
C LEU A 48 -12.23 1.48 16.55
N PRO A 49 -11.60 0.36 16.96
CA PRO A 49 -10.95 -0.56 16.03
C PRO A 49 -11.95 -1.21 15.08
N VAL A 50 -11.59 -1.27 13.80
CA VAL A 50 -12.33 -2.05 12.80
C VAL A 50 -11.68 -3.44 12.66
N PRO A 51 -12.41 -4.53 12.91
CA PRO A 51 -11.85 -5.88 12.78
C PRO A 51 -11.56 -6.20 11.31
N LEU A 52 -10.43 -6.88 11.06
CA LEU A 52 -10.06 -7.36 9.74
C LEU A 52 -10.45 -8.86 9.60
N PRO A 53 -11.51 -9.19 8.83
CA PRO A 53 -12.02 -10.56 8.74
C PRO A 53 -10.96 -11.58 8.31
N GLY A 54 -11.07 -12.80 8.83
CA GLY A 54 -10.10 -13.88 8.56
C GLY A 54 -8.74 -13.67 9.24
N THR A 55 -8.60 -12.63 10.08
CA THR A 55 -7.37 -12.36 10.83
C THR A 55 -7.70 -12.00 12.28
N ARG A 56 -6.67 -11.94 13.14
CA ARG A 56 -6.78 -11.41 14.51
C ARG A 56 -6.47 -9.90 14.58
N ALA A 57 -6.29 -9.25 13.42
CA ALA A 57 -5.87 -7.87 13.35
C ALA A 57 -7.08 -6.93 13.39
N VAL A 58 -6.83 -5.74 13.90
CA VAL A 58 -7.74 -4.60 13.84
C VAL A 58 -7.07 -3.41 13.17
N LEU A 59 -7.88 -2.56 12.56
CA LEU A 59 -7.50 -1.36 11.86
C LEU A 59 -7.96 -0.12 12.64
N PHE A 60 -7.09 0.88 12.72
CA PHE A 60 -7.36 2.16 13.38
C PHE A 60 -6.98 3.33 12.46
N PRO A 61 -7.67 4.48 12.59
CA PRO A 61 -7.27 5.68 11.88
C PRO A 61 -5.97 6.25 12.47
N ASN A 62 -5.25 7.04 11.68
CA ASN A 62 -4.07 7.78 12.15
C ASN A 62 -4.21 9.28 11.85
N PRO A 63 -4.91 10.04 12.70
CA PRO A 63 -5.24 11.45 12.41
C PRO A 63 -4.00 12.35 12.27
N GLY A 64 -2.87 11.97 12.89
CA GLY A 64 -1.63 12.73 12.79
C GLY A 64 -0.82 12.48 11.51
N LYS A 65 -1.14 11.44 10.73
CA LYS A 65 -0.44 11.11 9.48
C LYS A 65 -1.39 10.43 8.48
N ALA A 66 -1.96 11.22 7.58
CA ALA A 66 -2.98 10.77 6.62
C ALA A 66 -2.49 9.63 5.68
N ASP A 67 -1.19 9.55 5.39
CA ASP A 67 -0.60 8.48 4.54
C ASP A 67 -0.40 7.14 5.27
N PHE A 68 -0.90 7.03 6.51
CA PHE A 68 -0.73 5.84 7.34
C PHE A 68 -2.06 5.45 7.97
N VAL A 69 -2.28 4.15 8.08
CA VAL A 69 -3.29 3.59 9.00
C VAL A 69 -2.59 2.68 10.00
N ARG A 70 -3.19 2.49 11.17
CA ARG A 70 -2.59 1.69 12.24
C ARG A 70 -3.20 0.29 12.22
N LEU A 71 -2.36 -0.72 12.22
CA LEU A 71 -2.73 -2.12 12.39
C LEU A 71 -2.33 -2.58 13.78
N GLN A 72 -3.13 -3.47 14.37
CA GLN A 72 -2.81 -4.08 15.66
C GLN A 72 -3.28 -5.51 15.73
N VAL A 73 -2.42 -6.41 16.20
CA VAL A 73 -2.81 -7.75 16.69
C VAL A 73 -2.47 -7.80 18.17
N ASN A 74 -1.19 -8.04 18.49
CA ASN A 74 -0.64 -7.92 19.85
C ASN A 74 0.17 -6.63 20.01
N VAL A 75 0.87 -6.25 18.94
CA VAL A 75 1.66 -5.02 18.83
C VAL A 75 0.97 -4.13 17.81
N ARG A 76 1.14 -2.81 17.95
CA ARG A 76 0.64 -1.82 17.00
C ARG A 76 1.75 -1.42 16.04
N TRP A 77 1.46 -1.42 14.74
CA TRP A 77 2.37 -0.94 13.69
C TRP A 77 1.60 -0.14 12.64
N ASN A 78 2.30 0.50 11.71
CA ASN A 78 1.66 1.26 10.64
C ASN A 78 1.65 0.45 9.35
N LEU A 79 0.52 0.51 8.64
CA LEU A 79 0.44 0.22 7.21
C LEU A 79 0.50 1.55 6.47
N THR A 80 1.46 1.67 5.57
CA THR A 80 1.62 2.86 4.74
C THR A 80 0.75 2.77 3.50
N LYS A 81 0.34 3.92 2.97
CA LYS A 81 -0.31 4.01 1.65
C LYS A 81 0.45 3.26 0.56
N GLU A 82 1.76 3.38 0.62
CA GLU A 82 2.70 2.80 -0.30
C GLU A 82 2.74 1.27 -0.26
N ASP A 83 2.88 0.66 0.93
CA ASP A 83 2.87 -0.80 1.07
C ASP A 83 1.53 -1.38 0.58
N PHE A 84 0.43 -0.67 0.84
CA PHE A 84 -0.89 -1.03 0.34
C PHE A 84 -0.96 -0.97 -1.19
N LEU A 85 -0.54 0.14 -1.81
CA LEU A 85 -0.56 0.29 -3.28
C LEU A 85 0.41 -0.67 -3.98
N HIS A 86 1.53 -1.01 -3.34
CA HIS A 86 2.44 -2.03 -3.83
C HIS A 86 1.76 -3.40 -3.89
N PHE A 87 1.05 -3.78 -2.82
CA PHE A 87 0.27 -5.02 -2.80
C PHE A 87 -0.79 -5.05 -3.90
N ILE A 88 -1.48 -3.93 -4.18
CA ILE A 88 -2.46 -3.84 -5.29
C ILE A 88 -1.81 -4.16 -6.64
N ALA A 89 -0.56 -3.71 -6.85
CA ALA A 89 0.17 -3.89 -8.10
C ALA A 89 0.67 -5.33 -8.31
N THR A 90 1.20 -5.93 -7.24
CA THR A 90 1.98 -7.17 -7.33
C THR A 90 1.23 -8.38 -6.81
N GLY A 91 0.15 -8.19 -6.06
CA GLY A 91 -0.50 -9.25 -5.27
C GLY A 91 0.33 -9.71 -4.06
N HIS A 92 1.49 -9.09 -3.82
CA HIS A 92 2.45 -9.51 -2.82
C HIS A 92 3.03 -8.31 -2.09
N ALA A 93 2.96 -8.32 -0.76
CA ALA A 93 3.76 -7.40 0.04
C ALA A 93 5.13 -8.06 0.13
N ARG A 94 6.01 -7.87 -0.88
CA ARG A 94 7.34 -8.51 -0.95
C ARG A 94 8.07 -8.36 0.39
N MET A 95 7.97 -9.39 1.23
CA MET A 95 8.50 -9.39 2.58
C MET A 95 10.01 -9.41 2.46
N GLY A 96 10.67 -8.34 2.89
CA GLY A 96 12.10 -8.40 3.06
C GLY A 96 12.46 -9.33 4.19
N ARG A 97 13.47 -10.18 3.97
CA ARG A 97 14.18 -10.79 5.08
C ARG A 97 14.98 -9.71 5.80
N LYS A 98 15.28 -9.93 7.09
CA LYS A 98 16.05 -8.98 7.92
C LYS A 98 17.36 -8.55 7.25
N GLU A 99 17.99 -9.46 6.52
CA GLU A 99 19.24 -9.24 5.76
C GLU A 99 19.08 -8.29 4.57
N GLN A 100 17.86 -8.13 4.05
CA GLN A 100 17.53 -7.34 2.86
C GLN A 100 17.04 -5.93 3.22
N ARG A 101 17.21 -5.48 4.47
CA ARG A 101 16.73 -4.18 4.93
C ARG A 101 17.36 -2.99 4.20
N HIS A 102 18.55 -3.19 3.64
CA HIS A 102 19.27 -2.21 2.84
C HIS A 102 18.99 -2.35 1.34
N ASP A 103 18.26 -3.39 0.93
CA ASP A 103 17.91 -3.63 -0.46
C ASP A 103 16.82 -2.64 -0.89
N PRO A 104 17.15 -1.71 -1.81
CA PRO A 104 16.21 -0.70 -2.27
C PRO A 104 15.12 -1.27 -3.15
N PHE A 105 15.04 -2.59 -3.40
CA PHE A 105 14.01 -3.31 -4.17
C PHE A 105 13.03 -4.14 -3.33
N VAL A 106 13.28 -4.25 -2.02
CA VAL A 106 12.48 -5.01 -1.06
C VAL A 106 11.70 -4.10 -0.09
N SER A 107 10.51 -4.50 0.40
CA SER A 107 9.83 -3.71 1.44
C SER A 107 10.58 -3.87 2.77
N PRO A 108 10.89 -2.76 3.47
CA PRO A 108 11.56 -2.83 4.77
C PRO A 108 10.67 -3.42 5.88
N SER A 109 9.39 -3.68 5.58
CA SER A 109 8.43 -4.25 6.52
C SER A 109 8.59 -5.77 6.66
N LEU A 110 8.96 -6.19 7.87
CA LEU A 110 9.13 -7.59 8.29
C LEU A 110 7.82 -8.28 8.71
N THR A 111 6.67 -7.60 8.58
CA THR A 111 5.38 -8.13 9.06
C THR A 111 4.61 -8.80 7.94
N ARG A 112 3.91 -9.91 8.23
CA ARG A 112 2.97 -10.57 7.32
C ARG A 112 1.79 -9.64 7.01
N GLN A 113 1.98 -8.67 6.13
CA GLN A 113 0.98 -7.65 5.83
C GLN A 113 -0.08 -8.12 4.82
N GLU A 114 0.24 -9.10 4.00
CA GLU A 114 -0.64 -9.65 2.96
C GLU A 114 -2.05 -10.03 3.44
N PRO A 115 -2.23 -10.82 4.53
CA PRO A 115 -3.58 -11.16 4.98
C PRO A 115 -4.37 -9.94 5.45
N TYR A 116 -3.71 -8.92 6.00
CA TYR A 116 -4.37 -7.69 6.47
C TYR A 116 -4.78 -6.81 5.30
N VAL A 117 -3.91 -6.66 4.30
CA VAL A 117 -4.23 -5.92 3.08
C VAL A 117 -5.35 -6.61 2.30
N GLY A 118 -5.32 -7.94 2.20
CA GLY A 118 -6.41 -8.72 1.61
C GLY A 118 -7.75 -8.51 2.32
N ALA A 119 -7.75 -8.52 3.66
CA ALA A 119 -8.95 -8.24 4.46
C ALA A 119 -9.46 -6.80 4.26
N ILE A 120 -8.56 -5.80 4.21
CA ILE A 120 -8.92 -4.41 3.90
C ILE A 120 -9.59 -4.33 2.52
N ILE A 121 -9.01 -4.95 1.49
CA ILE A 121 -9.60 -4.96 0.14
C ILE A 121 -10.98 -5.62 0.15
N GLY A 122 -11.14 -6.73 0.89
CA GLY A 122 -12.44 -7.37 1.08
C GLY A 122 -13.48 -6.41 1.65
N LEU A 123 -13.13 -5.68 2.71
CA LEU A 123 -13.99 -4.66 3.33
C LEU A 123 -14.29 -3.46 2.41
N LEU A 124 -13.40 -3.12 1.48
CA LEU A 124 -13.63 -2.07 0.50
C LEU A 124 -14.57 -2.48 -0.65
N GLY A 125 -14.96 -3.75 -0.71
CA GLY A 125 -15.83 -4.31 -1.76
C GLY A 125 -15.12 -5.27 -2.72
N GLY A 126 -13.89 -5.69 -2.41
CA GLY A 126 -13.14 -6.67 -3.19
C GLY A 126 -12.21 -6.05 -4.26
N GLN A 127 -11.58 -6.92 -5.05
CA GLN A 127 -10.51 -6.58 -6.00
C GLN A 127 -10.99 -5.80 -7.24
N ASP A 128 -12.30 -5.83 -7.51
CA ASP A 128 -12.90 -5.30 -8.74
C ASP A 128 -13.58 -3.94 -8.54
N THR A 129 -13.26 -3.26 -7.43
CA THR A 129 -13.73 -1.90 -7.18
C THR A 129 -13.15 -0.92 -8.20
N PRO A 130 -13.88 0.14 -8.58
CA PRO A 130 -13.42 1.10 -9.57
C PRO A 130 -12.12 1.80 -9.16
N GLU A 131 -11.89 2.04 -7.87
CA GLU A 131 -10.66 2.65 -7.37
C GLU A 131 -9.46 1.71 -7.50
N ILE A 132 -9.63 0.41 -7.21
CA ILE A 132 -8.56 -0.59 -7.41
C ILE A 132 -8.27 -0.77 -8.91
N ALA A 133 -9.31 -0.80 -9.74
CA ALA A 133 -9.16 -0.87 -11.20
C ALA A 133 -8.41 0.36 -11.75
N ALA A 134 -8.72 1.57 -11.27
CA ALA A 134 -8.03 2.80 -11.65
C ALA A 134 -6.54 2.79 -11.25
N VAL A 135 -6.23 2.34 -10.03
CA VAL A 135 -4.85 2.18 -9.57
C VAL A 135 -4.11 1.16 -10.43
N ARG A 136 -4.72 0.01 -10.70
CA ARG A 136 -4.14 -1.02 -11.59
C ARG A 136 -3.95 -0.51 -13.00
N ALA A 137 -4.86 0.30 -13.55
CA ALA A 137 -4.71 0.87 -14.89
C ALA A 137 -3.50 1.82 -14.96
N VAL A 138 -3.34 2.69 -13.97
CA VAL A 138 -2.17 3.57 -13.84
C VAL A 138 -0.89 2.76 -13.70
N GLN A 139 -0.90 1.71 -12.87
CA GLN A 139 0.25 0.82 -12.64
C GLN A 139 0.57 -0.08 -13.85
N LYS A 140 -0.43 -0.57 -14.59
CA LYS A 140 -0.25 -1.44 -15.77
C LYS A 140 0.32 -0.67 -16.95
N GLY A 141 -0.11 0.58 -17.17
CA GLY A 141 0.54 1.50 -18.11
C GLY A 141 2.03 1.77 -17.80
N CYS A 142 2.52 1.31 -16.64
CA CYS A 142 3.93 1.32 -16.24
C CYS A 142 4.67 0.01 -16.51
N ARG A 143 3.97 -1.13 -16.58
CA ARG A 143 4.59 -2.47 -16.70
C ARG A 143 4.97 -2.82 -18.15
N ASP A 144 4.26 -2.26 -19.13
CA ASP A 144 4.46 -2.56 -20.56
C ASP A 144 5.72 -1.89 -21.18
N ARG A 145 6.56 -1.23 -20.38
CA ARG A 145 7.87 -0.69 -20.80
C ARG A 145 8.96 -0.97 -19.78
N ASN A 146 9.07 -2.20 -19.29
CA ASN A 146 10.32 -2.63 -18.67
C ASN A 146 11.27 -3.13 -19.78
N PRO A 147 12.31 -2.36 -20.17
CA PRO A 147 13.28 -2.82 -21.18
C PRO A 147 14.12 -4.03 -20.72
N TYR A 148 13.95 -4.50 -19.48
CA TYR A 148 14.68 -5.64 -18.91
C TYR A 148 13.82 -6.91 -18.68
N MET A 149 12.60 -6.98 -19.22
CA MET A 149 11.74 -8.18 -19.16
C MET A 149 11.30 -8.65 -20.56
N ALA A 150 12.07 -8.31 -21.59
CA ALA A 150 12.05 -9.01 -22.88
C ALA A 150 13.33 -9.88 -22.94
N GLY A 151 13.21 -11.12 -22.45
CA GLY A 151 14.27 -12.12 -22.42
C GLY A 151 13.71 -13.43 -21.92
#